data_AF-A0A8J2T4V7-F1
#
_entry.id   AF-A0A8J2T4V7-F1
#
_cell.length_a   1.000
_cell.length_b   1.000
_cell.length_c   1.000
_cell.angle_alpha   90.00
_cell.angle_beta   90.00
_cell.angle_gamma   90.00
#
_symmetry.space_group_name_H-M   'P 1'
#
loop_
_entity.id
_entity.type
_entity.pdbx_description
1 polymer ?
#
loop_
_entity_poly.entity_id
_entity_poly.type
_entity_poly.pdbx_seq_one_letter_code
_entity_poly.pdbx_strand_id
1 'polypeptide(L)'
;MSTSYPVPDTRFQQTFQRALTREAERQRTLEWKKMGVVDPLVINQLQKEKPARVSRYVICKVIARDVILMPFVQGILWTSLLILSKPWLRAVVVNGRKFGTFVYNRVLGIDLVRKKRV
;
A
#
# COMPACT_ATOMS: atom_id res chain seq x y z
N MET A 1 -43.82 -3.96 -12.28
CA MET A 1 -42.66 -3.05 -12.25
C MET A 1 -41.57 -3.70 -11.41
N SER A 2 -40.61 -4.38 -12.04
CA SER A 2 -39.49 -4.99 -11.34
C SER A 2 -38.44 -3.93 -11.02
N THR A 3 -38.44 -3.44 -9.78
CA THR A 3 -37.38 -2.60 -9.23
C THR A 3 -36.10 -3.42 -9.21
N SER A 4 -35.21 -3.15 -10.17
CA SER A 4 -33.86 -3.70 -10.20
C SER A 4 -33.11 -3.19 -8.97
N TYR A 5 -33.04 -4.02 -7.92
CA TYR A 5 -32.16 -3.77 -6.79
C TYR A 5 -30.73 -3.94 -7.31
N PRO A 6 -29.88 -2.89 -7.29
CA PRO A 6 -28.51 -3.03 -7.74
C PRO A 6 -27.80 -4.00 -6.81
N VAL A 7 -27.50 -5.20 -7.32
CA VAL A 7 -26.75 -6.23 -6.60
C VAL A 7 -25.40 -5.60 -6.19
N PRO A 8 -25.10 -5.49 -4.89
CA PRO A 8 -23.93 -4.77 -4.42
C PRO A 8 -22.70 -5.70 -4.50
N ASP A 9 -22.27 -6.04 -5.70
CA ASP A 9 -21.02 -6.77 -5.95
C ASP A 9 -20.15 -6.06 -6.99
N THR A 10 -19.88 -4.78 -6.71
CA THR A 10 -19.07 -3.93 -7.59
C THR A 10 -17.97 -3.19 -6.85
N ARG A 11 -17.46 -3.71 -5.71
CA ARG A 11 -16.32 -3.06 -5.03
C ARG A 11 -15.15 -2.82 -5.97
N PHE A 12 -14.81 -3.83 -6.78
CA PHE A 12 -13.77 -3.68 -7.80
C PHE A 12 -14.14 -2.62 -8.83
N GLN A 13 -15.34 -2.70 -9.43
CA GLN A 13 -15.77 -1.76 -10.46
C GLN A 13 -15.87 -0.33 -9.94
N GLN A 14 -16.38 -0.09 -8.73
CA GLN A 14 -16.42 1.23 -8.10
C GLN A 14 -15.02 1.75 -7.80
N THR A 15 -14.14 0.90 -7.27
CA THR A 15 -12.74 1.27 -7.00
C THR A 15 -12.00 1.59 -8.30
N PHE A 16 -12.23 0.79 -9.34
CA PHE A 16 -11.66 0.97 -10.66
C PHE A 16 -12.18 2.23 -11.35
N GLN A 17 -13.49 2.47 -11.31
CA GLN A 17 -14.09 3.71 -11.83
C GLN A 17 -13.53 4.94 -11.11
N ARG A 18 -13.40 4.90 -9.78
CA ARG A 18 -12.77 5.97 -8.99
C ARG A 18 -11.30 6.18 -9.36
N ALA A 19 -10.55 5.12 -9.62
CA ALA A 19 -9.16 5.22 -10.05
C ALA A 19 -9.03 5.82 -11.45
N LEU A 20 -9.91 5.42 -12.38
CA LEU A 20 -9.99 5.98 -13.72
C LEU A 20 -10.33 7.46 -13.72
N THR A 21 -11.37 7.88 -12.98
CA THR A 21 -11.75 9.29 -12.90
C THR A 21 -10.62 10.14 -12.33
N ARG A 22 -9.96 9.64 -11.27
CA ARG A 22 -8.81 10.31 -10.65
C ARG A 22 -7.61 10.48 -11.60
N GLU A 23 -7.26 9.46 -12.37
CA GLU A 23 -6.15 9.57 -13.33
C GLU A 23 -6.52 10.43 -14.55
N ALA A 24 -7.77 10.37 -15.01
CA ALA A 24 -8.26 11.23 -16.08
C ALA A 24 -8.25 12.72 -15.66
N GLU A 25 -8.65 13.02 -14.43
CA GLU A 25 -8.56 14.37 -13.84
C GLU A 25 -7.10 14.83 -13.70
N ARG A 26 -6.20 13.95 -13.25
CA ARG A 26 -4.76 14.28 -13.19
C ARG A 26 -4.19 14.64 -14.56
N GLN A 27 -4.46 13.83 -15.58
CA GLN A 27 -4.01 14.14 -16.95
C GLN A 27 -4.56 15.48 -17.44
N ARG A 28 -5.84 15.74 -17.17
CA ARG A 28 -6.49 17.01 -17.48
C ARG A 28 -5.82 18.21 -16.81
N THR A 29 -5.52 18.13 -15.51
CA THR A 29 -4.82 19.22 -14.80
C THR A 29 -3.41 19.44 -15.35
N LEU A 30 -2.72 18.38 -15.79
CA LEU A 30 -1.39 18.49 -16.41
C LEU A 30 -1.48 19.14 -17.79
N GLU A 31 -2.49 18.83 -18.59
CA GLU A 31 -2.74 19.49 -19.87
C GLU A 31 -3.06 20.97 -19.69
N TRP A 32 -3.90 21.33 -18.73
CA TRP A 32 -4.21 22.74 -18.42
C TRP A 32 -3.01 23.54 -17.93
N LYS A 33 -2.15 22.93 -17.10
CA LYS A 33 -0.88 23.53 -16.70
C LYS A 33 0.05 23.76 -17.88
N LYS A 34 0.08 22.85 -18.87
CA LYS A 34 0.85 23.01 -20.12
C LYS A 34 0.30 24.13 -21.00
N MET A 35 -1.01 24.39 -20.97
CA MET A 35 -1.66 25.48 -21.70
C MET A 35 -1.55 26.84 -20.98
N GLY A 36 -0.89 26.91 -19.82
CA GLY A 36 -0.69 28.17 -19.08
C GLY A 36 -1.94 28.72 -18.38
N VAL A 37 -3.00 27.91 -18.24
CA VAL A 37 -4.25 28.34 -17.59
C VAL A 37 -4.12 28.14 -16.08
N VAL A 38 -3.85 29.21 -15.34
CA VAL A 38 -3.66 29.22 -13.87
C VAL A 38 -4.90 29.78 -13.14
N ASP A 39 -5.88 30.34 -13.85
CA ASP A 39 -7.04 30.99 -13.23
C ASP A 39 -8.16 30.02 -12.80
N PRO A 40 -8.61 30.06 -11.52
CA PRO A 40 -9.58 29.12 -10.95
C PRO A 40 -10.99 29.21 -11.54
N LEU A 41 -11.36 30.33 -12.17
CA LEU A 41 -12.67 30.55 -12.80
C LEU A 41 -12.78 29.84 -14.17
N VAL A 42 -11.71 29.88 -14.96
CA VAL A 42 -11.66 29.26 -16.30
C VAL A 42 -11.62 27.74 -16.21
N ILE A 43 -10.95 27.22 -15.17
CA ILE A 43 -10.89 25.79 -14.84
C ILE A 43 -12.29 25.21 -14.64
N ASN A 44 -13.16 25.89 -13.88
CA ASN A 44 -14.53 25.43 -13.61
C ASN A 44 -15.44 25.46 -14.85
N GLN A 45 -15.25 26.43 -15.75
CA GLN A 45 -16.01 26.52 -17.00
C GLN A 45 -15.56 25.44 -18.01
N LEU A 46 -14.25 25.26 -18.19
CA LEU A 46 -13.69 24.18 -19.00
C LEU A 46 -14.06 22.80 -18.45
N GLN A 47 -14.15 22.66 -17.12
CA GLN A 47 -14.56 21.44 -16.43
C GLN A 47 -15.94 20.96 -16.91
N LYS A 48 -16.84 21.91 -17.16
CA LYS A 48 -18.23 21.72 -17.57
C LYS A 48 -18.38 21.43 -19.07
N GLU A 49 -17.52 21.98 -19.92
CA GLU A 49 -17.64 21.84 -21.38
C GLU A 49 -17.00 20.56 -21.97
N LYS A 50 -15.93 20.03 -21.36
CA LYS A 50 -15.29 18.79 -21.83
C LYS A 50 -15.34 17.72 -20.76
N PRO A 51 -16.16 16.65 -20.89
CA PRO A 51 -16.05 15.51 -20.00
C PRO A 51 -14.66 14.87 -20.17
N ALA A 52 -14.07 14.43 -19.06
CA ALA A 52 -12.76 13.80 -19.07
C ALA A 52 -12.76 12.58 -20.00
N ARG A 53 -12.04 12.65 -21.12
CA ARG A 53 -11.96 11.55 -22.08
C ARG A 53 -11.19 10.40 -21.43
N VAL A 54 -11.90 9.34 -21.09
CA VAL A 54 -11.30 8.08 -20.64
C VAL A 54 -10.63 7.42 -21.86
N SER A 55 -9.36 7.78 -22.09
CA SER A 55 -8.56 7.20 -23.18
C SER A 55 -8.10 5.78 -22.81
N ARG A 56 -7.95 4.90 -23.82
CA ARG A 56 -7.46 3.52 -23.64
C ARG A 56 -6.14 3.44 -22.89
N TYR A 57 -5.29 4.45 -23.07
CA TYR A 57 -4.02 4.58 -22.36
C TYR A 57 -4.21 4.75 -20.84
N VAL A 58 -5.19 5.56 -20.42
CA VAL A 58 -5.53 5.76 -19.00
C VAL A 58 -6.00 4.45 -18.38
N ILE A 59 -6.85 3.72 -19.09
CA ILE A 59 -7.35 2.41 -18.66
C ILE A 59 -6.19 1.44 -18.47
N CYS A 60 -5.32 1.28 -19.48
CA CYS A 60 -4.17 0.38 -19.40
C CYS A 60 -3.22 0.76 -18.24
N LYS A 61 -2.95 2.06 -18.06
CA LYS A 61 -2.12 2.56 -16.95
C LYS A 61 -2.71 2.23 -15.58
N VAL A 62 -4.01 2.44 -15.40
CA VAL A 62 -4.69 2.16 -14.13
C VAL A 62 -4.69 0.67 -13.83
N ILE A 63 -4.97 -0.19 -14.82
CA ILE A 63 -4.93 -1.65 -14.64
C ILE A 63 -3.52 -2.10 -14.24
N ALA A 64 -2.49 -1.66 -14.98
CA ALA A 64 -1.11 -2.05 -14.69
C ALA A 64 -0.68 -1.63 -13.27
N ARG A 65 -1.07 -0.42 -12.83
CA ARG A 65 -0.70 0.08 -11.50
C ARG A 65 -1.50 -0.57 -10.37
N ASP A 66 -2.83 -0.53 -10.45
CA ASP A 66 -3.69 -0.84 -9.31
C ASP A 66 -4.03 -2.32 -9.23
N VAL A 67 -4.11 -3.02 -10.37
CA VAL A 67 -4.47 -4.45 -10.42
C VAL A 67 -3.25 -5.35 -10.39
N ILE A 68 -2.13 -4.93 -11.01
CA ILE A 68 -0.94 -5.78 -11.12
C ILE A 68 0.14 -5.34 -10.14
N LEU A 69 0.52 -4.05 -10.15
CA LEU A 69 1.67 -3.59 -9.39
C LEU A 69 1.39 -3.49 -7.88
N MET A 70 0.20 -3.06 -7.47
CA MET A 70 -0.17 -2.96 -6.06
C MET A 70 -0.13 -4.32 -5.31
N PRO A 71 -0.79 -5.40 -5.78
CA PRO A 71 -0.68 -6.70 -5.10
C PRO A 71 0.71 -7.31 -5.19
N PHE A 72 1.45 -7.06 -6.28
CA PHE A 72 2.83 -7.53 -6.42
C PHE A 72 3.77 -6.91 -5.38
N VAL A 73 3.69 -5.58 -5.21
CA VAL A 73 4.47 -4.87 -4.20
C VAL A 73 4.08 -5.34 -2.80
N GLN A 74 2.79 -5.49 -2.50
CA GLN A 74 2.34 -6.01 -1.21
C GLN A 74 2.93 -7.40 -0.91
N GLY A 75 2.95 -8.31 -1.89
CA GLY A 75 3.54 -9.63 -1.75
C GLY A 75 5.06 -9.59 -1.50
N ILE A 76 5.81 -8.80 -2.26
CA ILE A 76 7.26 -8.65 -2.07
C ILE A 76 7.57 -8.03 -0.70
N LEU A 77 6.81 -7.03 -0.30
CA LEU A 77 7.06 -6.29 0.94
C LEU A 77 6.77 -7.16 2.17
N TRP A 78 5.70 -7.96 2.14
CA TRP A 78 5.42 -8.93 3.19
C TRP A 78 6.47 -10.05 3.23
N THR A 79 6.80 -10.65 2.09
CA THR A 79 7.80 -11.74 2.07
C THR A 79 9.17 -11.25 2.55
N SER A 80 9.57 -10.05 2.15
CA SER A 80 10.82 -9.41 2.60
C SER A 80 10.79 -9.12 4.10
N LEU A 81 9.68 -8.62 4.64
CA LEU A 81 9.49 -8.39 6.07
C LEU A 81 9.64 -9.70 6.88
N LEU A 82 9.05 -10.81 6.42
CA LEU A 82 9.16 -12.11 7.08
C LEU A 82 10.59 -12.67 7.04
N ILE A 83 11.28 -12.52 5.90
CA ILE A 83 12.67 -12.95 5.75
C ILE A 83 13.56 -12.19 6.74
N LEU A 84 13.39 -10.87 6.85
CA LEU A 84 14.13 -10.02 7.80
C LEU A 84 13.78 -10.30 9.26
N SER A 85 12.54 -10.71 9.53
CA SER A 85 12.09 -11.02 10.89
C SER A 85 12.80 -12.25 11.47
N LYS A 86 13.24 -13.21 10.64
CA LYS A 86 13.86 -14.46 11.10
C LYS A 86 15.20 -14.26 11.84
N PRO A 87 16.21 -13.54 11.31
CA PRO A 87 17.44 -13.26 12.05
C PRO A 87 17.19 -12.32 13.24
N TRP A 88 16.27 -11.35 13.10
CA TRP A 88 15.93 -10.44 14.18
C TRP A 88 15.34 -11.17 15.40
N LEU A 89 14.37 -12.06 15.18
CA LEU A 89 13.80 -12.90 16.23
C LEU A 89 14.85 -13.79 16.89
N ARG A 90 15.79 -14.35 16.11
CA ARG A 90 16.93 -15.10 16.68
C ARG A 90 17.79 -14.23 17.60
N ALA A 91 18.09 -13.00 17.20
CA ALA A 91 18.85 -12.07 18.02
C ALA A 91 18.09 -11.69 19.31
N VAL A 92 16.79 -11.44 19.23
CA VAL A 92 15.92 -11.16 20.39
C VAL A 92 15.93 -12.33 21.38
N VAL A 93 15.81 -13.58 20.90
CA VAL A 93 15.85 -14.76 21.77
C VAL A 93 17.22 -14.92 22.46
N VAL A 94 18.32 -14.69 21.73
CA VAL A 94 19.67 -14.77 22.32
C VAL A 94 19.87 -13.68 23.37
N ASN A 95 19.47 -12.45 23.09
CA ASN A 95 19.58 -11.34 24.04
C ASN A 95 18.66 -11.54 25.24
N GLY A 96 17.44 -12.04 25.03
CA GLY A 96 16.51 -12.39 26.09
C GLY A 96 17.05 -13.49 27.00
N ARG A 97 17.67 -14.53 26.44
CA ARG A 97 18.35 -15.57 27.22
C ARG A 97 19.51 -15.01 28.04
N LYS A 98 20.37 -14.19 27.45
CA LYS A 98 21.49 -13.55 28.16
C LYS A 98 21.01 -12.65 29.29
N PHE A 99 19.99 -11.84 29.04
CA PHE A 99 19.40 -10.96 30.04
C PHE A 99 18.71 -11.75 31.16
N GLY A 100 17.96 -12.80 30.82
CA GLY A 100 17.35 -13.71 31.79
C GLY A 100 18.40 -14.37 32.68
N THR A 101 19.49 -14.88 32.12
CA THR A 101 20.61 -15.43 32.89
C THR A 101 21.29 -14.37 33.76
N PHE A 102 21.45 -13.14 33.27
CA PHE A 102 22.01 -12.03 34.05
C PHE A 102 21.13 -11.69 35.25
N VAL A 103 19.82 -11.50 35.06
CA VAL A 103 18.88 -11.20 36.14
C VAL A 103 18.81 -12.35 37.13
N TYR A 104 18.74 -13.60 36.64
CA TYR A 104 18.73 -14.79 37.48
C TYR A 104 19.98 -14.91 38.35
N ASN A 105 21.16 -14.73 37.76
CA ASN A 105 22.43 -14.75 38.50
C ASN A 105 22.54 -13.58 39.48
N ARG A 106 21.96 -12.41 39.17
CA ARG A 106 21.97 -11.25 40.06
C ARG A 106 21.02 -11.37 41.24
N VAL A 107 19.87 -12.03 41.04
CA VAL A 107 18.82 -12.19 42.07
C VAL A 107 19.10 -13.40 42.96
N LEU A 108 19.52 -14.54 42.39
CA LEU A 108 19.71 -15.79 43.13
C LEU A 108 21.16 -16.02 43.56
N GLY A 109 22.13 -15.30 43.01
CA GLY A 109 23.54 -15.37 43.43
C GLY A 109 24.25 -16.71 43.14
N ILE A 110 23.57 -17.67 42.50
CA ILE A 110 24.11 -19.00 42.21
C ILE A 110 24.12 -19.21 40.70
N ASP A 111 25.30 -19.47 40.15
CA ASP A 111 25.50 -19.75 38.73
C ASP A 111 25.08 -21.20 38.41
N LEU A 112 23.77 -21.45 38.35
CA LEU A 112 23.16 -22.76 38.08
C LEU A 112 23.00 -23.04 36.57
N VAL A 113 23.36 -22.10 35.69
CA VAL A 113 23.31 -22.32 34.24
C VAL A 113 24.46 -23.26 33.86
N ARG A 114 24.16 -24.57 33.93
CA ARG A 114 25.06 -25.64 33.53
C ARG A 114 25.54 -25.37 32.10
N LYS A 115 26.79 -24.92 31.98
CA LYS A 115 27.48 -24.74 30.70
C LYS A 115 27.39 -26.05 29.94
N LYS A 116 26.62 -26.09 28.85
CA LYS A 116 26.56 -27.27 27.98
C LYS A 116 27.96 -27.43 27.39
N ARG A 117 28.68 -28.44 27.88
CA ARG A 117 30.00 -28.83 27.38
C ARG A 117 29.78 -29.26 25.93
N VAL A 118 30.44 -28.56 25.00
CA VAL A 118 30.61 -29.01 23.62
C VAL A 118 31.59 -30.17 23.65
#